data_AF-A0A0T5VGM2-F1
#
_entry.id   AF-A0A0T5VGM2-F1
#
_cell.length_a   1.000
_cell.length_b   1.000
_cell.length_c   1.000
_cell.angle_alpha   90.00
_cell.angle_beta   90.00
_cell.angle_gamma   90.00
#
_symmetry.space_group_name_H-M   'P 1'
#
loop_
_entity.id
_entity.type
_entity.pdbx_description
1 polymer ?
#
loop_
_entity_poly.entity_id
_entity_poly.type
_entity_poly.pdbx_seq_one_letter_code
_entity_poly.pdbx_strand_id
1 'polypeptide(L)'
;MDPRTGKPASAIISATVIGPDASEAGALATSFNVLSVAEIEALTKTRNDIAYLLITKDGKEIRSKEWANYEFALNKPATVLEKASKADKLWNTKYELVVNLEIANIESTDGKRVRRPFVAVWIEDAAKAPVRNLAIWYNKPRWLPDLKSWNRANGEEFKKGAEGKLSSTSSATRGPGKYSLSWDGKDDSGKLVKAGIYTVFIEVAREHGTYQVIAKEMKFTGSAQKVELTPNTELTSASLDYRKIGTSKK
;
A
#
# COMPACT_ATOMS: atom_id res chain seq x y z
N MET A 1 -22.98 20.31 -1.30
CA MET A 1 -23.88 21.48 -1.51
C MET A 1 -24.58 21.75 -0.20
N ASP A 2 -24.62 22.99 0.26
CA ASP A 2 -25.38 23.36 1.46
C ASP A 2 -26.88 23.45 1.08
N PRO A 3 -27.75 22.60 1.67
CA PRO A 3 -29.16 22.55 1.31
C PRO A 3 -29.93 23.82 1.73
N ARG A 4 -29.39 24.65 2.63
CA ARG A 4 -30.01 25.91 3.07
C ARG A 4 -29.83 27.03 2.04
N THR A 5 -28.74 26.97 1.27
CA THR A 5 -28.34 28.06 0.37
C THR A 5 -28.20 27.64 -1.10
N GLY A 6 -28.19 26.33 -1.38
CA GLY A 6 -27.97 25.78 -2.72
C GLY A 6 -26.55 25.95 -3.26
N LYS A 7 -25.61 26.48 -2.46
CA LYS A 7 -24.23 26.76 -2.87
C LYS A 7 -23.27 25.64 -2.43
N PRO A 8 -22.10 25.47 -3.08
CA PRO A 8 -21.07 24.57 -2.57
C PRO A 8 -20.65 24.97 -1.15
N ALA A 9 -20.56 24.00 -0.24
CA ALA A 9 -20.04 24.24 1.09
C ALA A 9 -18.54 24.56 0.98
N SER A 10 -18.10 25.65 1.60
CA SER A 10 -16.82 26.30 1.24
C SER A 10 -15.84 26.44 2.40
N ALA A 11 -16.25 26.11 3.63
CA ALA A 11 -15.43 26.30 4.83
C ALA A 11 -14.55 25.08 5.15
N ILE A 12 -15.12 23.87 5.05
CA ILE A 12 -14.47 22.59 5.35
C ILE A 12 -14.30 21.83 4.03
N ILE A 13 -13.07 21.45 3.71
CA ILE A 13 -12.74 20.71 2.48
C ILE A 13 -12.76 19.20 2.68
N SER A 14 -12.62 18.75 3.93
CA SER A 14 -12.72 17.35 4.30
C SER A 14 -13.11 17.22 5.77
N ALA A 15 -13.96 16.25 6.07
CA ALA A 15 -14.36 15.87 7.40
C ALA A 15 -14.21 14.35 7.55
N THR A 16 -13.40 13.93 8.52
CA THR A 16 -13.28 12.53 8.95
C THR A 16 -13.95 12.39 10.31
N VAL A 17 -14.82 11.39 10.46
CA VAL A 17 -15.58 11.15 11.70
C VAL A 17 -15.40 9.70 12.11
N ILE A 18 -15.13 9.50 13.40
CA ILE A 18 -15.12 8.22 14.10
C ILE A 18 -16.34 8.23 15.01
N GLY A 19 -17.14 7.16 14.93
CA GLY A 19 -18.31 6.94 15.77
C GLY A 19 -18.55 5.46 15.98
N PRO A 20 -19.50 5.09 16.86
CA PRO A 20 -19.76 3.69 17.21
C PRO A 20 -20.35 2.88 16.04
N ASP A 21 -21.05 3.53 15.11
CA ASP A 21 -21.64 2.93 13.92
C ASP A 21 -21.14 3.62 12.64
N ALA A 22 -20.83 2.82 11.61
CA ALA A 22 -20.29 3.32 10.35
C ALA A 22 -21.30 4.17 9.54
N SER A 23 -22.59 3.88 9.66
CA SER A 23 -23.66 4.63 9.00
C SER A 23 -23.81 6.01 9.62
N GLU A 24 -23.79 6.09 10.96
CA GLU A 24 -23.82 7.36 11.69
C GLU A 24 -22.57 8.20 11.41
N ALA A 25 -21.38 7.60 11.45
CA ALA A 25 -20.12 8.28 11.13
C ALA A 25 -20.11 8.84 9.69
N GLY A 26 -20.61 8.06 8.72
CA GLY A 26 -20.73 8.52 7.32
C GLY A 26 -21.71 9.69 7.14
N ALA A 27 -22.86 9.64 7.81
CA ALA A 27 -23.84 10.72 7.80
C ALA A 27 -23.30 12.01 8.44
N LEU A 28 -22.60 11.90 9.57
CA LEU A 28 -21.97 13.01 10.26
C LEU A 28 -20.83 13.62 9.43
N ALA A 29 -19.97 12.80 8.82
CA ALA A 29 -18.90 13.29 7.94
C ALA A 29 -19.46 14.11 6.76
N THR A 30 -20.57 13.65 6.17
CA THR A 30 -21.26 14.39 5.11
C THR A 30 -21.83 15.72 5.63
N SER A 31 -22.45 15.69 6.81
CA SER A 31 -23.03 16.88 7.45
C SER A 31 -21.95 17.90 7.83
N PHE A 32 -20.79 17.44 8.30
CA PHE A 32 -19.69 18.29 8.75
C PHE A 32 -18.98 19.01 7.58
N ASN A 33 -19.05 18.47 6.37
CA ASN A 33 -18.59 19.21 5.19
C ASN A 33 -19.51 20.41 4.85
N VAL A 34 -20.71 20.49 5.44
CA VAL A 34 -21.70 21.54 5.18
C VAL A 34 -21.80 22.54 6.34
N LEU A 35 -21.73 22.04 7.57
CA LEU A 35 -21.84 22.86 8.78
C LEU A 35 -20.59 23.73 8.99
N SER A 36 -20.76 24.84 9.71
CA SER A 36 -19.65 25.61 10.26
C SER A 36 -19.01 24.88 11.45
N VAL A 37 -17.76 25.21 11.75
CA VAL A 37 -17.04 24.63 12.91
C VAL A 37 -17.82 24.83 14.21
N ALA A 38 -18.42 26.01 14.41
CA ALA A 38 -19.22 26.30 15.60
C ALA A 38 -20.49 25.43 15.71
N GLU A 39 -21.16 25.15 14.58
CA GLU A 39 -22.32 24.25 14.55
C GLU A 39 -21.91 22.81 14.84
N ILE A 40 -20.75 22.37 14.34
CA ILE A 40 -20.19 21.03 14.59
C ILE A 40 -19.82 20.87 16.07
N GLU A 41 -19.12 21.85 16.65
CA GLU A 41 -18.77 21.87 18.06
C GLU A 41 -20.03 21.86 18.94
N ALA A 42 -21.06 22.62 18.59
CA ALA A 42 -22.33 22.62 19.31
C ALA A 42 -23.05 21.26 19.24
N LEU A 43 -23.07 20.63 18.07
CA LEU A 43 -23.72 19.33 17.84
C LEU A 43 -23.02 18.19 18.59
N THR A 44 -21.70 18.25 18.69
CA THR A 44 -20.87 17.19 19.30
C THR A 44 -20.57 17.44 20.77
N LYS A 45 -20.92 18.61 21.32
CA LYS A 45 -20.62 19.01 22.70
C LYS A 45 -21.01 18.00 23.78
N THR A 46 -22.08 17.24 23.55
CA THR A 46 -22.60 16.24 24.51
C THR A 46 -22.32 14.79 24.09
N ARG A 47 -21.56 14.57 23.01
CA ARG A 47 -21.31 13.26 22.39
C ARG A 47 -19.83 12.89 22.54
N ASN A 48 -19.49 12.23 23.64
CA ASN A 48 -18.12 11.73 23.90
C ASN A 48 -17.77 10.47 23.07
N ASP A 49 -18.76 9.91 22.37
CA ASP A 49 -18.66 8.75 21.51
C ASP A 49 -18.34 9.11 20.05
N ILE A 50 -18.33 10.40 19.71
CA ILE A 50 -17.99 10.92 18.39
C ILE A 50 -16.66 11.65 18.45
N ALA A 51 -15.73 11.29 17.57
CA ALA A 51 -14.50 12.02 17.34
C ALA A 51 -14.42 12.48 15.88
N TYR A 52 -13.84 13.65 15.63
CA TYR A 52 -13.70 14.18 14.27
C TYR A 52 -12.37 14.90 14.02
N LEU A 53 -11.97 14.91 12.75
CA LEU A 53 -10.89 15.69 12.18
C LEU A 53 -11.42 16.43 10.95
N LEU A 54 -11.35 17.76 10.99
CA LEU A 54 -11.75 18.65 9.90
C LEU A 54 -10.52 19.29 9.29
N ILE A 55 -10.51 19.40 7.96
CA ILE A 55 -9.52 20.19 7.23
C ILE A 55 -10.26 21.38 6.62
N THR A 56 -9.83 22.59 6.95
CA THR A 56 -10.38 23.82 6.36
C THR A 56 -9.75 24.11 5.01
N LYS A 57 -10.37 25.01 4.21
CA LYS A 57 -9.82 25.45 2.92
C LYS A 57 -8.38 26.00 2.99
N ASP A 58 -8.00 26.57 4.14
CA ASP A 58 -6.69 27.16 4.37
C ASP A 58 -5.66 26.10 4.83
N GLY A 59 -6.04 24.82 4.83
CA GLY A 59 -5.20 23.70 5.26
C GLY A 59 -5.09 23.54 6.77
N LYS A 60 -5.90 24.28 7.55
CA LYS A 60 -5.90 24.17 9.01
C LYS A 60 -6.64 22.91 9.43
N GLU A 61 -6.02 22.13 10.30
CA GLU A 61 -6.64 20.97 10.94
C GLU A 61 -7.35 21.39 12.24
N ILE A 62 -8.57 20.89 12.43
CA ILE A 62 -9.38 21.08 13.63
C ILE A 62 -9.81 19.71 14.12
N ARG A 63 -9.52 19.40 15.39
CA ARG A 63 -9.74 18.08 15.99
C ARG A 63 -10.68 18.20 17.19
N SER A 64 -11.59 17.24 17.35
CA SER A 64 -12.35 17.08 18.60
C SER A 64 -11.45 16.64 19.74
N LYS A 65 -11.86 16.86 20.99
CA LYS A 65 -11.11 16.41 22.17
C LYS A 65 -10.94 14.89 22.21
N GLU A 66 -11.97 14.16 21.78
CA GLU A 66 -12.10 12.71 21.78
C GLU A 66 -11.18 12.06 20.74
N TRP A 67 -10.73 12.84 19.74
CA TRP A 67 -9.84 12.37 18.66
C TRP A 67 -8.50 11.89 19.22
N ALA A 68 -8.02 12.48 20.33
CA ALA A 68 -6.81 12.07 21.02
C ALA A 68 -6.85 10.60 21.51
N ASN A 69 -8.03 10.01 21.74
CA ASN A 69 -8.16 8.61 22.13
C ASN A 69 -7.86 7.63 20.98
N TYR A 70 -7.96 8.10 19.74
CA TYR A 70 -7.72 7.34 18.52
C TYR A 70 -6.37 7.70 17.88
N GLU A 71 -5.72 8.73 18.41
CA GLU A 71 -4.33 9.01 18.12
C GLU A 71 -3.48 8.03 18.92
N PHE A 72 -2.99 7.00 18.24
CA PHE A 72 -1.80 6.33 18.74
C PHE A 72 -0.68 7.37 18.72
N ALA A 73 -0.20 7.75 19.90
CA ALA A 73 1.20 8.12 19.99
C ALA A 73 1.94 6.96 19.35
N LEU A 74 2.54 7.20 18.17
CA LEU A 74 3.73 6.46 17.82
C LEU A 74 4.64 6.70 19.03
N ASN A 75 4.66 5.74 19.96
CA ASN A 75 5.87 5.44 20.70
C ASN A 75 6.87 5.17 19.58
N LYS A 76 7.50 6.23 19.07
CA LYS A 76 8.80 6.13 18.45
C LYS A 76 9.56 5.34 19.48
N PRO A 77 9.90 4.05 19.25
CA PRO A 77 10.97 3.48 20.04
C PRO A 77 12.09 4.52 19.93
N ALA A 78 12.59 4.97 21.08
CA ALA A 78 13.75 5.83 21.12
C ALA A 78 14.73 5.21 20.14
N THR A 79 15.03 5.94 19.06
CA THR A 79 15.91 5.47 18.00
C THR A 79 17.20 5.09 18.72
N VAL A 80 17.43 3.80 18.92
CA VAL A 80 18.76 3.33 19.22
C VAL A 80 19.49 3.62 17.93
N LEU A 81 20.15 4.79 17.91
CA LEU A 81 21.06 5.18 16.86
C LEU A 81 22.21 4.18 16.96
N GLU A 82 22.03 3.03 16.31
CA GLU A 82 23.13 2.28 15.73
C GLU A 82 24.03 3.32 15.05
N LYS A 83 25.27 3.45 15.55
CA LYS A 83 26.23 4.46 15.08
C LYS A 83 26.33 4.33 13.56
N ALA A 84 25.72 5.27 12.85
CA ALA A 84 25.79 5.35 11.41
C ALA A 84 27.26 5.54 11.01
N SER A 85 27.80 4.58 10.28
CA SER A 85 28.97 4.82 9.45
C SER A 85 28.65 5.98 8.51
N LYS A 86 29.61 6.88 8.30
CA LYS A 86 29.44 8.05 7.43
C LYS A 86 28.87 7.63 6.06
N ALA A 87 27.68 8.18 5.75
CA ALA A 87 27.00 8.22 4.44
C ALA A 87 25.93 7.16 4.08
N ASP A 88 25.01 6.81 4.99
CA ASP A 88 23.75 6.15 4.59
C ASP A 88 22.74 7.17 4.05
N LYS A 89 22.83 7.49 2.74
CA LYS A 89 21.79 8.28 2.08
C LYS A 89 20.48 7.50 2.06
N LEU A 90 19.36 8.15 2.40
CA LEU A 90 18.02 7.59 2.23
C LEU A 90 17.65 7.50 0.75
N TRP A 91 16.63 6.70 0.43
CA TRP A 91 16.03 6.61 -0.91
C TRP A 91 15.75 7.99 -1.50
N ASN A 92 16.04 8.17 -2.78
CA ASN A 92 15.78 9.42 -3.48
C ASN A 92 14.32 9.48 -3.93
N THR A 93 13.50 10.27 -3.22
CA THR A 93 12.05 10.44 -3.48
C THR A 93 11.70 11.02 -4.85
N LYS A 94 12.69 11.48 -5.64
CA LYS A 94 12.48 11.84 -7.04
C LYS A 94 12.40 10.61 -7.96
N TYR A 95 12.61 9.41 -7.44
CA TYR A 95 12.61 8.17 -8.18
C TYR A 95 11.60 7.18 -7.61
N GLU A 96 11.09 6.33 -8.49
CA GLU A 96 10.24 5.19 -8.19
C GLU A 96 10.76 3.96 -8.93
N LEU A 97 10.48 2.78 -8.39
CA LEU A 97 10.56 1.53 -9.15
C LEU A 97 9.17 1.21 -9.69
N VAL A 98 9.07 0.92 -10.99
CA VAL A 98 7.89 0.33 -11.61
C VAL A 98 8.18 -1.12 -11.97
N VAL A 99 7.40 -2.03 -11.39
CA VAL A 99 7.40 -3.46 -11.70
C VAL A 99 6.30 -3.71 -12.72
N ASN A 100 6.67 -4.03 -13.95
CA ASN A 100 5.73 -4.43 -15.00
C ASN A 100 5.74 -5.95 -15.12
N LEU A 101 4.55 -6.54 -15.22
CA LEU A 101 4.40 -7.96 -15.51
C LEU A 101 3.24 -8.19 -16.47
N GLU A 102 3.38 -9.17 -17.35
CA GLU A 102 2.35 -9.64 -18.25
C GLU A 102 2.05 -11.10 -17.94
N ILE A 103 0.90 -11.35 -17.33
CA ILE A 103 0.45 -12.71 -17.02
C ILE A 103 0.09 -13.42 -18.32
N ALA A 104 0.70 -14.57 -18.54
CA ALA A 104 0.48 -15.38 -19.73
C ALA A 104 -0.96 -15.88 -19.82
N ASN A 105 -1.49 -15.88 -21.04
CA ASN A 105 -2.71 -16.59 -21.38
C ASN A 105 -2.36 -18.06 -21.63
N ILE A 106 -2.56 -18.90 -20.61
CA ILE A 106 -2.30 -20.33 -20.68
C ILE A 106 -3.59 -21.04 -21.04
N GLU A 107 -3.56 -21.82 -22.12
CA GLU A 107 -4.65 -22.70 -22.52
C GLU A 107 -4.60 -24.02 -21.76
N SER A 108 -5.76 -24.64 -21.57
CA SER A 108 -5.84 -25.95 -20.91
C SER A 108 -5.37 -27.05 -21.85
N THR A 109 -4.44 -27.87 -21.38
CA THR A 109 -4.01 -29.08 -22.09
C THR A 109 -4.92 -30.29 -21.81
N ASP A 110 -5.74 -30.27 -20.76
CA ASP A 110 -6.58 -31.38 -20.29
C ASP A 110 -8.09 -31.12 -20.42
N GLY A 111 -8.49 -30.04 -21.09
CA GLY A 111 -9.89 -29.63 -21.26
C GLY A 111 -10.54 -28.98 -20.03
N LYS A 112 -9.83 -28.85 -18.89
CA LYS A 112 -10.33 -28.17 -17.69
C LYS A 112 -10.03 -26.67 -17.72
N ARG A 113 -10.94 -25.86 -17.19
CA ARG A 113 -10.76 -24.40 -17.13
C ARG A 113 -9.51 -24.01 -16.33
N VAL A 114 -8.55 -23.34 -17.00
CA VAL A 114 -7.33 -22.82 -16.37
C VAL A 114 -7.70 -21.84 -15.26
N ARG A 115 -7.14 -22.04 -14.08
CA ARG A 115 -7.36 -21.19 -12.91
C ARG A 115 -6.54 -19.91 -13.03
N ARG A 116 -7.09 -18.79 -12.56
CA ARG A 116 -6.33 -17.54 -12.42
C ARG A 116 -5.16 -17.77 -11.46
N PRO A 117 -3.96 -17.25 -11.75
CA PRO A 117 -2.83 -17.45 -10.89
C PRO A 117 -2.95 -16.63 -9.60
N PHE A 118 -2.26 -17.11 -8.58
CA PHE A 118 -1.87 -16.35 -7.42
C PHE A 118 -0.56 -15.64 -7.73
N VAL A 119 -0.43 -14.38 -7.31
CA VAL A 119 0.76 -13.56 -7.57
C VAL A 119 1.20 -12.88 -6.29
N ALA A 120 2.49 -12.89 -6.02
CA ALA A 120 3.10 -12.06 -4.99
C ALA A 120 4.25 -11.24 -5.59
N VAL A 121 4.31 -9.96 -5.23
CA VAL A 121 5.42 -9.07 -5.57
C VAL A 121 5.88 -8.37 -4.30
N TRP A 122 7.13 -8.59 -3.91
CA TRP A 122 7.71 -8.01 -2.70
C TRP A 122 9.18 -7.67 -2.91
N ILE A 123 9.73 -6.94 -1.93
CA ILE A 123 11.11 -6.48 -1.92
C ILE A 123 11.78 -6.95 -0.64
N GLU A 124 13.00 -7.45 -0.77
CA GLU A 124 13.89 -7.76 0.35
C GLU A 124 15.15 -6.88 0.30
N ASP A 125 15.72 -6.61 1.46
CA ASP A 125 17.02 -5.95 1.57
C ASP A 125 18.18 -6.93 1.35
N ALA A 126 19.42 -6.43 1.41
CA ALA A 126 20.63 -7.24 1.30
C ALA A 126 20.77 -8.30 2.43
N ALA A 127 20.06 -8.14 3.55
CA ALA A 127 20.01 -9.13 4.63
C ALA A 127 18.90 -10.18 4.42
N LYS A 128 18.20 -10.15 3.27
CA LYS A 128 17.05 -11.01 2.94
C LYS A 128 15.86 -10.78 3.87
N ALA A 129 15.80 -9.63 4.53
CA ALA A 129 14.64 -9.25 5.32
C ALA A 129 13.57 -8.64 4.41
N PRO A 130 12.29 -9.02 4.54
CA PRO A 130 11.20 -8.36 3.82
C PRO A 130 11.13 -6.88 4.19
N VAL A 131 11.04 -6.05 3.16
CA VAL A 131 11.02 -4.59 3.28
C VAL A 131 9.64 -4.04 2.93
N ARG A 132 9.10 -4.48 1.80
CA ARG A 132 7.85 -3.96 1.24
C ARG A 132 7.11 -5.03 0.47
N ASN A 133 5.83 -5.18 0.75
CA ASN A 133 4.90 -5.98 -0.04
C ASN A 133 4.15 -5.08 -1.02
N LEU A 134 4.39 -5.25 -2.33
CA LEU A 134 3.77 -4.44 -3.37
C LEU A 134 2.40 -4.99 -3.79
N ALA A 135 2.28 -6.31 -3.88
CA ALA A 135 1.02 -6.95 -4.23
C ALA A 135 0.95 -8.39 -3.74
N ILE A 136 -0.25 -8.79 -3.34
CA ILE A 136 -0.67 -10.19 -3.16
C ILE A 136 -2.02 -10.37 -3.83
N TRP A 137 -2.08 -11.21 -4.86
CA TRP A 137 -3.31 -11.56 -5.55
C TRP A 137 -3.64 -13.02 -5.28
N TYR A 138 -4.71 -13.27 -4.54
CA TYR A 138 -5.15 -14.61 -4.17
C TYR A 138 -6.67 -14.66 -3.97
N ASN A 139 -7.25 -15.86 -3.81
CA ASN A 139 -8.69 -16.02 -3.61
C ASN A 139 -9.07 -16.47 -2.19
N LYS A 140 -8.38 -17.46 -1.61
CA LYS A 140 -8.66 -18.03 -0.29
C LYS A 140 -7.35 -18.26 0.46
N PRO A 141 -7.28 -18.00 1.78
CA PRO A 141 -6.06 -18.16 2.57
C PRO A 141 -5.40 -19.54 2.48
N ARG A 142 -6.18 -20.60 2.23
CA ARG A 142 -5.67 -21.97 2.05
C ARG A 142 -4.63 -22.12 0.94
N TRP A 143 -4.55 -21.15 0.04
CA TRP A 143 -3.65 -21.16 -1.11
C TRP A 143 -2.43 -20.26 -0.95
N LEU A 144 -2.34 -19.49 0.14
CA LEU A 144 -1.12 -18.75 0.44
C LEU A 144 0.12 -19.65 0.50
N PRO A 145 0.06 -20.90 1.01
CA PRO A 145 1.19 -21.82 0.95
C PRO A 145 1.67 -22.18 -0.47
N ASP A 146 0.85 -21.99 -1.51
CA ASP A 146 1.26 -22.23 -2.90
C ASP A 146 2.24 -21.15 -3.39
N LEU A 147 2.15 -19.93 -2.84
CA LEU A 147 3.15 -18.87 -2.95
C LEU A 147 4.29 -19.15 -1.95
N LYS A 148 5.03 -20.24 -2.19
CA LYS A 148 6.00 -20.84 -1.26
C LYS A 148 7.03 -19.84 -0.74
N SER A 149 7.64 -19.06 -1.64
CA SER A 149 8.73 -18.14 -1.27
C SER A 149 8.20 -16.97 -0.47
N TRP A 150 7.11 -16.37 -0.95
CA TRP A 150 6.43 -15.29 -0.27
C TRP A 150 5.91 -15.72 1.11
N ASN A 151 5.25 -16.88 1.20
CA ASN A 151 4.67 -17.37 2.46
C ASN A 151 5.75 -17.70 3.49
N ARG A 152 6.93 -18.18 3.06
CA ARG A 152 8.08 -18.36 3.94
C ARG A 152 8.60 -17.03 4.49
N ALA A 153 8.65 -15.99 3.65
CA ALA A 153 9.19 -14.69 4.02
C ALA A 153 8.21 -13.83 4.83
N ASN A 154 6.91 -13.86 4.49
CA ASN A 154 5.91 -12.91 4.97
C ASN A 154 4.68 -13.57 5.64
N GLY A 155 4.52 -14.89 5.53
CA GLY A 155 3.28 -15.58 5.91
C GLY A 155 2.92 -15.44 7.39
N GLU A 156 3.90 -15.49 8.29
CA GLU A 156 3.67 -15.30 9.73
C GLU A 156 3.20 -13.89 10.06
N GLU A 157 3.79 -12.88 9.42
CA GLU A 157 3.37 -11.48 9.62
C GLU A 157 1.99 -11.23 9.01
N PHE A 158 1.69 -11.85 7.87
CA PHE A 158 0.39 -11.75 7.21
C PHE A 158 -0.74 -12.34 8.05
N LYS A 159 -0.49 -13.44 8.78
CA LYS A 159 -1.49 -14.06 9.67
C LYS A 159 -1.92 -13.17 10.82
N LYS A 160 -1.10 -12.20 11.23
CA LYS A 160 -1.43 -11.22 12.29
C LYS A 160 -2.50 -10.22 11.84
N GLY A 161 -2.82 -10.14 10.55
CA GLY A 161 -3.87 -9.27 10.03
C GLY A 161 -3.62 -7.81 10.39
N ALA A 162 -4.59 -7.17 11.04
CA ALA A 162 -4.52 -5.75 11.41
C ALA A 162 -3.42 -5.43 12.45
N GLU A 163 -2.95 -6.42 13.21
CA GLU A 163 -1.85 -6.26 14.16
C GLU A 163 -0.48 -6.47 13.49
N GLY A 164 -0.47 -6.96 12.26
CA GLY A 164 0.73 -7.19 11.47
C GLY A 164 1.31 -5.90 10.89
N LYS A 165 2.59 -5.96 10.55
CA LYS A 165 3.35 -4.85 9.97
C LYS A 165 3.28 -4.79 8.45
N LEU A 166 2.62 -5.75 7.79
CA LEU A 166 2.53 -5.80 6.33
C LEU A 166 1.58 -4.72 5.79
N SER A 167 1.97 -4.09 4.69
CA SER A 167 1.08 -3.18 3.98
C SER A 167 -0.14 -3.94 3.44
N SER A 168 -1.32 -3.32 3.52
CA SER A 168 -2.57 -3.89 2.96
C SER A 168 -2.56 -3.86 1.43
N THR A 169 -1.88 -4.84 0.81
CA THR A 169 -1.73 -4.97 -0.66
C THR A 169 -2.36 -6.24 -1.22
N SER A 170 -3.22 -6.91 -0.43
CA SER A 170 -3.99 -8.06 -0.86
C SER A 170 -5.14 -7.67 -1.79
N SER A 171 -5.40 -8.49 -2.82
CA SER A 171 -6.51 -8.31 -3.76
C SER A 171 -6.93 -9.64 -4.38
N ALA A 172 -8.06 -9.64 -5.10
CA ALA A 172 -8.52 -10.79 -5.87
C ALA A 172 -7.55 -11.17 -7.01
N THR A 173 -7.57 -12.45 -7.41
CA THR A 173 -6.76 -12.95 -8.53
C THR A 173 -7.05 -12.22 -9.84
N ARG A 174 -5.97 -11.92 -10.56
CA ARG A 174 -6.00 -11.22 -11.85
C ARG A 174 -5.90 -12.23 -13.01
N GLY A 175 -6.51 -11.91 -14.14
CA GLY A 175 -6.46 -12.76 -15.34
C GLY A 175 -5.19 -12.51 -16.18
N PRO A 176 -5.06 -13.16 -17.34
CA PRO A 176 -4.04 -12.81 -18.32
C PRO A 176 -4.09 -11.32 -18.68
N GLY A 177 -2.93 -10.73 -18.96
CA GLY A 177 -2.81 -9.31 -19.31
C GLY A 177 -1.66 -8.60 -18.61
N LYS A 178 -1.55 -7.29 -18.88
CA LYS A 178 -0.46 -6.42 -18.41
C LYS A 178 -0.85 -5.70 -17.13
N TYR A 179 0.07 -5.68 -16.17
CA TYR A 179 -0.07 -5.02 -14.88
C TYR A 179 1.21 -4.26 -14.51
N SER A 180 1.03 -3.15 -13.80
CA SER A 180 2.14 -2.33 -13.30
C SER A 180 1.93 -2.02 -11.82
N LEU A 181 3.00 -2.17 -11.03
CA LEU A 181 3.06 -1.87 -9.61
C LEU A 181 4.19 -0.88 -9.37
N SER A 182 4.00 0.09 -8.47
CA SER A 182 5.05 1.07 -8.14
C SER A 182 5.53 0.93 -6.71
N TRP A 183 6.81 1.26 -6.51
CA TRP A 183 7.45 1.38 -5.21
C TRP A 183 8.14 2.73 -5.09
N ASP A 184 7.79 3.47 -4.03
CA ASP A 184 8.27 4.82 -3.74
C ASP A 184 9.47 4.85 -2.77
N GLY A 185 10.05 3.68 -2.48
CA GLY A 185 11.17 3.55 -1.55
C GLY A 185 10.77 3.54 -0.08
N LYS A 186 9.49 3.28 0.24
CA LYS A 186 9.05 3.07 1.62
C LYS A 186 8.95 1.60 1.98
N ASP A 187 9.18 1.28 3.25
CA ASP A 187 8.90 -0.04 3.82
C ASP A 187 7.40 -0.24 4.07
N ASP A 188 7.01 -1.42 4.55
CA ASP A 188 5.61 -1.74 4.90
C ASP A 188 5.04 -0.85 6.03
N SER A 189 5.91 -0.25 6.85
CA SER A 189 5.53 0.75 7.88
C SER A 189 5.45 2.19 7.33
N GLY A 190 5.67 2.40 6.02
CA GLY A 190 5.61 3.70 5.37
C GLY A 190 6.84 4.58 5.58
N LYS A 191 7.93 4.05 6.14
CA LYS A 191 9.18 4.79 6.34
C LYS A 191 10.10 4.62 5.14
N LEU A 192 10.78 5.69 4.75
CA LEU A 192 11.78 5.64 3.70
C LEU A 192 12.95 4.71 4.05
N VAL A 193 13.30 3.85 3.10
CA VAL A 193 14.43 2.92 3.21
C VAL A 193 15.73 3.62 2.81
N LYS A 194 16.86 2.96 3.09
CA LYS A 194 18.19 3.45 2.69
C LYS A 194 18.36 3.30 1.18
N ALA A 195 19.13 4.18 0.55
CA ALA A 195 19.60 3.94 -0.80
C ALA A 195 20.58 2.75 -0.76
N GLY A 196 20.39 1.76 -1.62
CA GLY A 196 21.15 0.52 -1.49
C GLY A 196 20.75 -0.54 -2.50
N ILE A 197 21.18 -1.77 -2.21
CA ILE A 197 20.88 -2.95 -3.00
C ILE A 197 19.66 -3.64 -2.38
N TYR A 198 18.69 -3.97 -3.22
CA TYR A 198 17.47 -4.66 -2.85
C TYR A 198 17.16 -5.73 -3.88
N THR A 199 16.50 -6.79 -3.46
CA THR A 199 16.02 -7.85 -4.34
C THR A 199 14.53 -7.69 -4.56
N VAL A 200 14.12 -7.58 -5.82
CA VAL A 200 12.71 -7.54 -6.22
C VAL A 200 12.28 -8.96 -6.60
N PHE A 201 11.19 -9.41 -5.99
CA PHE A 201 10.62 -10.73 -6.26
C PHE A 201 9.29 -10.61 -7.02
N ILE A 202 9.09 -11.50 -7.98
CA ILE A 202 7.81 -11.74 -8.65
C ILE A 202 7.57 -13.24 -8.60
N GLU A 203 6.56 -13.66 -7.84
CA GLU A 203 6.17 -15.05 -7.70
C GLU A 203 4.77 -15.25 -8.28
N VAL A 204 4.62 -16.31 -9.06
CA VAL A 204 3.35 -16.69 -9.69
C VAL A 204 3.13 -18.18 -9.49
N ALA A 205 1.97 -18.55 -8.95
CA ALA A 205 1.59 -19.93 -8.73
C ALA A 205 0.16 -20.18 -9.21
N ARG A 206 -0.14 -21.36 -9.71
CA ARG A 206 -1.52 -21.78 -10.03
C ARG A 206 -1.95 -22.96 -9.18
N GLU A 207 -3.22 -22.95 -8.79
CA GLU A 207 -3.89 -24.13 -8.22
C GLU A 207 -3.71 -25.31 -9.20
N HIS A 208 -3.01 -26.35 -8.74
CA HIS A 208 -2.65 -27.54 -9.53
C HIS A 208 -1.88 -27.25 -10.84
N GLY A 209 -1.25 -26.08 -10.96
CA GLY A 209 -0.53 -25.67 -12.16
C GLY A 209 0.95 -25.45 -11.90
N THR A 210 1.54 -24.52 -12.66
CA THR A 210 2.96 -24.22 -12.55
C THR A 210 3.25 -23.26 -11.40
N TYR A 211 4.51 -23.25 -10.99
CA TYR A 211 5.06 -22.38 -9.97
C TYR A 211 6.31 -21.72 -10.56
N GLN A 212 6.35 -20.40 -10.55
CA GLN A 212 7.43 -19.60 -11.09
C GLN A 212 7.80 -18.51 -10.10
N VAL A 213 9.10 -18.29 -9.89
CA VAL A 213 9.61 -17.18 -9.08
C VAL A 213 10.79 -16.54 -9.78
N ILE A 214 10.76 -15.22 -9.89
CA ILE A 214 11.87 -14.40 -10.35
C ILE A 214 12.37 -13.60 -9.16
N ALA A 215 13.68 -13.63 -8.93
CA ALA A 215 14.37 -12.78 -7.97
C ALA A 215 15.41 -11.97 -8.72
N LYS A 216 15.33 -10.64 -8.65
CA LYS A 216 16.30 -9.76 -9.32
C LYS A 216 16.83 -8.71 -8.35
N GLU A 217 18.14 -8.77 -8.15
CA GLU A 217 18.87 -7.74 -7.43
C GLU A 217 18.97 -6.45 -8.26
N MET A 218 18.73 -5.31 -7.62
CA MET A 218 18.81 -3.98 -8.21
C MET A 218 19.42 -2.98 -7.22
N LYS A 219 20.11 -1.98 -7.77
CA LYS A 219 20.76 -0.92 -6.98
C LYS A 219 19.97 0.38 -7.06
N PHE A 220 19.35 0.78 -5.96
CA PHE A 220 18.50 1.96 -5.87
C PHE A 220 19.25 3.15 -5.25
N THR A 221 20.24 3.69 -5.99
CA THR A 221 21.09 4.81 -5.53
C THR A 221 20.89 6.10 -6.30
N GLY A 222 19.71 6.31 -6.89
CA GLY A 222 19.38 7.54 -7.64
C GLY A 222 19.90 7.58 -9.08
N SER A 223 20.34 6.44 -9.64
CA SER A 223 20.61 6.31 -11.07
C SER A 223 19.50 5.49 -11.71
N ALA A 224 18.82 6.05 -12.72
CA ALA A 224 17.78 5.34 -13.45
C ALA A 224 18.36 4.09 -14.11
N GLN A 225 17.60 3.01 -14.10
CA GLN A 225 17.96 1.76 -14.75
C GLN A 225 16.70 0.98 -15.08
N LYS A 226 16.71 0.32 -16.23
CA LYS A 226 15.63 -0.57 -16.65
C LYS A 226 16.22 -1.95 -16.94
N VAL A 227 15.55 -2.99 -16.44
CA VAL A 227 15.94 -4.38 -16.63
C VAL A 227 14.74 -5.16 -17.16
N GLU A 228 14.92 -5.81 -18.30
CA GLU A 228 13.99 -6.82 -18.79
C GLU A 228 14.30 -8.15 -18.11
N LEU A 229 13.27 -8.83 -17.61
CA LEU A 229 13.39 -10.13 -16.96
C LEU A 229 13.12 -11.24 -17.96
N THR A 230 13.75 -12.39 -17.76
CA THR A 230 13.55 -13.56 -18.62
C THR A 230 12.10 -14.03 -18.52
N PRO A 231 11.36 -14.11 -19.64
CA PRO A 231 10.03 -14.68 -19.67
C PRO A 231 10.00 -16.12 -19.17
N ASN A 232 8.85 -16.56 -18.68
CA ASN A 232 8.63 -17.95 -18.27
C ASN A 232 7.19 -18.37 -18.59
N THR A 233 6.81 -19.57 -18.16
CA THR A 233 5.48 -20.13 -18.45
C THR A 233 4.33 -19.26 -17.95
N GLU A 234 4.50 -18.58 -16.83
CA GLU A 234 3.45 -17.76 -16.20
C GLU A 234 3.51 -16.28 -16.60
N LEU A 235 4.68 -15.82 -17.04
CA LEU A 235 4.95 -14.42 -17.38
C LEU A 235 5.46 -14.31 -18.81
N THR A 236 4.62 -13.81 -19.72
CA THR A 236 4.99 -13.55 -21.12
C THR A 236 6.06 -12.46 -21.22
N SER A 237 5.98 -11.47 -20.34
CA SER A 237 7.00 -10.44 -20.19
C SER A 237 7.01 -9.94 -18.74
N ALA A 238 8.18 -9.48 -18.27
CA ALA A 238 8.29 -8.75 -17.01
C ALA A 238 9.49 -7.80 -17.06
N SER A 239 9.38 -6.64 -16.43
CA SER A 239 10.48 -5.67 -16.37
C SER A 239 10.46 -4.87 -15.07
N LEU A 240 11.65 -4.41 -14.69
CA LEU A 240 11.87 -3.52 -13.56
C LEU A 240 12.41 -2.20 -14.08
N ASP A 241 11.67 -1.13 -13.89
CA ASP A 241 12.01 0.22 -14.37
C ASP A 241 12.17 1.16 -13.18
N TYR A 242 13.41 1.35 -12.72
CA TYR A 242 13.73 2.36 -11.74
C TYR A 242 13.99 3.68 -12.44
N ARG A 243 13.06 4.62 -12.29
CA ARG A 243 12.98 5.83 -13.08
C ARG A 243 12.75 7.05 -12.23
N LYS A 244 13.07 8.22 -12.79
CA LYS A 244 12.70 9.49 -12.19
C LYS A 244 11.19 9.67 -12.35
N ILE A 245 10.50 10.05 -11.28
CA ILE A 245 9.07 10.37 -11.32
C ILE A 245 8.92 11.60 -12.23
N GLY A 246 8.23 11.43 -13.35
CA GLY A 246 7.90 12.54 -14.22
C GLY A 246 6.92 13.45 -13.51
N THR A 247 7.29 14.70 -13.26
CA THR A 247 6.32 15.70 -12.81
C THR A 247 5.27 15.84 -13.90
N SER A 248 4.04 15.41 -13.66
CA SER A 248 2.91 15.82 -14.47
C SER A 248 2.93 17.35 -14.50
N LYS A 249 3.10 17.95 -15.68
CA LYS A 249 2.90 19.38 -15.87
C LYS A 249 1.43 19.64 -15.54
N LYS A 250 1.21 20.45 -14.50
CA LYS A 250 -0.09 21.05 -14.20
C LYS A 250 -0.61 21.84 -15.38
#